data_AF-A0A914DZQ3-F1
#
_entry.id   AF-A0A914DZQ3-F1
#
_cell.length_a   1.000
_cell.length_b   1.000
_cell.length_c   1.000
_cell.angle_alpha   90.00
_cell.angle_beta   90.00
_cell.angle_gamma   90.00
#
_symmetry.space_group_name_H-M   'P 1'
#
loop_
_entity.id
_entity.type
_entity.pdbx_description
1 polymer ?
#
loop_
_entity_poly.entity_id
_entity_poly.type
_entity_poly.pdbx_seq_one_letter_code
_entity_poly.pdbx_strand_id
1 'polypeptide(L)'
;MWLKLSLTRVYAMLPQSYRITHSHDIVPHVPTEGFESYYHHRNEVFYDNDMTPGSTYVECDADESKSCSDGNLLDLSVKDHLHYFNKDVSGYGACGCTC
;
A
#
# COMPACT_ATOMS: atom_id res chain seq x y z
N MET A 1 12.37 -19.65 -6.46
CA MET A 1 12.68 -19.64 -7.92
C MET A 1 11.42 -19.48 -8.78
N TRP A 2 10.35 -20.26 -8.53
CA TRP A 2 9.09 -20.18 -9.29
C TRP A 2 8.28 -18.90 -9.07
N LEU A 3 8.20 -18.40 -7.83
CA LEU A 3 7.42 -17.20 -7.50
C LEU A 3 7.99 -15.91 -8.13
N LYS A 4 9.32 -15.73 -8.05
CA LYS A 4 10.04 -14.65 -8.74
C LYS A 4 9.78 -14.66 -10.26
N LEU A 5 9.67 -15.84 -10.86
CA LEU A 5 9.34 -15.98 -12.29
C LEU A 5 7.92 -15.48 -12.60
N SER A 6 6.95 -15.72 -11.70
CA SER A 6 5.58 -15.22 -11.80
C SER A 6 5.50 -13.70 -11.69
N LEU A 7 6.18 -13.09 -10.69
CA LEU A 7 6.20 -11.64 -10.51
C LEU A 7 6.92 -10.91 -11.65
N THR A 8 7.99 -11.47 -12.19
CA THR A 8 8.68 -10.92 -13.38
C THR A 8 7.73 -10.81 -14.58
N ARG A 9 6.78 -11.74 -14.70
CA ARG A 9 5.74 -11.70 -15.73
C ARG A 9 4.73 -10.58 -15.50
N VAL A 10 4.38 -10.28 -14.24
CA VAL A 10 3.52 -9.14 -13.89
C VAL A 10 4.19 -7.83 -14.30
N TYR A 11 5.48 -7.64 -13.99
CA TYR A 11 6.22 -6.42 -14.32
C TYR A 11 6.39 -6.20 -15.81
N ALA A 12 6.49 -7.27 -16.60
CA ALA A 12 6.53 -7.18 -18.05
C ALA A 12 5.18 -6.74 -18.67
N MET A 13 4.06 -7.11 -18.04
CA MET A 13 2.71 -6.78 -18.54
C MET A 13 2.23 -5.41 -18.02
N LEU A 14 2.61 -5.03 -16.80
CA LEU A 14 2.17 -3.82 -16.11
C LEU A 14 3.38 -3.06 -15.52
N PRO A 15 4.23 -2.47 -16.37
CA PRO A 15 5.48 -1.84 -15.91
C PRO A 15 5.28 -0.60 -15.03
N GLN A 16 4.09 -0.01 -15.03
CA GLN A 16 3.74 1.20 -14.24
C GLN A 16 2.71 0.92 -13.14
N SER A 17 2.62 -0.31 -12.63
CA SER A 17 1.76 -0.63 -11.49
C SER A 17 2.41 -0.23 -10.17
N TYR A 18 1.69 0.52 -9.33
CA TYR A 18 2.07 0.80 -7.96
C TYR A 18 0.85 0.72 -7.04
N ARG A 19 1.10 0.47 -5.75
CA ARG A 19 0.10 0.58 -4.68
C ARG A 19 0.38 1.82 -3.85
N ILE A 20 -0.67 2.39 -3.25
CA ILE A 20 -0.53 3.43 -2.24
C ILE A 20 -0.95 2.82 -0.91
N THR A 21 -0.14 3.01 0.12
CA THR A 21 -0.36 2.51 1.48
C THR A 21 -0.24 3.68 2.46
N HIS A 22 -0.94 3.56 3.60
CA HIS A 22 -1.07 4.65 4.56
C HIS A 22 -0.78 4.18 5.99
N SER A 23 0.27 4.77 6.57
CA SER A 23 0.74 4.59 7.95
C SER A 23 0.60 3.15 8.44
N HIS A 24 -0.34 2.87 9.35
CA HIS A 24 -0.51 1.56 9.97
C HIS A 24 -1.74 0.78 9.46
N ASP A 25 -2.15 1.00 8.21
CA ASP A 25 -3.24 0.26 7.54
C ASP A 25 -2.97 -1.25 7.57
N ILE A 26 -3.89 -2.01 8.17
CA ILE A 26 -3.78 -3.48 8.30
C ILE A 26 -3.97 -4.23 6.97
N VAL A 27 -4.71 -3.67 6.03
CA VAL A 27 -5.20 -4.40 4.85
C VAL A 27 -4.07 -4.83 3.91
N PRO A 28 -3.05 -4.00 3.62
CA PRO A 28 -1.88 -4.45 2.87
C PRO A 28 -1.14 -5.63 3.53
N HIS A 29 -1.25 -5.82 4.85
CA HIS A 29 -0.50 -6.87 5.56
C HIS A 29 -1.28 -8.18 5.75
N VAL A 30 -2.48 -8.30 5.14
CA VAL A 30 -3.30 -9.52 5.19
C VAL A 30 -3.63 -10.09 3.80
N PRO A 31 -3.46 -11.41 3.58
CA PRO A 31 -2.78 -12.35 4.48
C PRO A 31 -1.29 -12.00 4.62
N THR A 32 -0.68 -12.40 5.73
CA THR A 32 0.70 -12.05 6.06
C THR A 32 1.68 -12.52 4.97
N GLU A 33 2.78 -11.80 4.79
CA GLU A 33 3.84 -12.14 3.82
C GLU A 33 4.17 -13.65 3.87
N GLY A 34 4.16 -14.29 2.69
CA GLY A 34 4.48 -15.71 2.56
C GLY A 34 3.38 -16.68 2.98
N PHE A 35 2.27 -16.23 3.57
CA PHE A 35 1.08 -17.07 3.73
C PHE A 35 0.64 -17.55 2.35
N GLU A 36 0.50 -18.85 2.13
CA GLU A 36 0.15 -19.45 0.82
C GLU A 36 0.94 -18.89 -0.40
N SER A 37 2.15 -18.37 -0.18
CA SER A 37 2.94 -17.65 -1.20
C SER A 37 2.33 -16.34 -1.73
N TYR A 38 1.56 -15.62 -0.90
CA TYR A 38 1.18 -14.23 -1.15
C TYR A 38 2.37 -13.30 -0.92
N TYR A 39 2.63 -12.48 -1.94
CA TYR A 39 3.64 -11.43 -1.95
C TYR A 39 3.10 -10.29 -2.81
N HIS A 40 3.39 -9.07 -2.39
CA HIS A 40 3.07 -7.89 -3.15
C HIS A 40 3.95 -7.76 -4.38
N HIS A 41 3.40 -7.05 -5.37
CA HIS A 41 4.15 -6.60 -6.52
C HIS A 41 5.07 -5.42 -6.13
N ARG A 42 6.06 -5.13 -6.95
CA ARG A 42 7.20 -4.26 -6.65
C ARG A 42 6.92 -2.86 -6.11
N ASN A 43 6.12 -2.04 -6.79
CA ASN A 43 6.14 -0.60 -6.51
C ASN A 43 5.13 -0.22 -5.42
N GLU A 44 5.59 0.46 -4.38
CA GLU A 44 4.79 1.00 -3.28
C GLU A 44 5.09 2.48 -3.09
N VAL A 45 4.02 3.27 -2.95
CA VAL A 45 4.05 4.66 -2.51
C VAL A 45 3.49 4.70 -1.09
N PHE A 46 4.36 4.93 -0.12
CA PHE A 46 4.01 4.86 1.29
C PHE A 46 3.93 6.26 1.91
N TYR A 47 2.82 6.54 2.56
CA TYR A 47 2.61 7.75 3.34
C TYR A 47 2.56 7.42 4.83
N ASP A 48 3.59 7.81 5.58
CA ASP A 48 3.58 7.75 7.05
C ASP A 48 3.21 9.11 7.66
N ASN A 49 2.07 9.64 7.22
CA ASN A 49 1.46 10.91 7.66
C ASN A 49 0.00 10.94 7.21
N ASP A 50 -0.70 12.04 7.49
CA ASP A 50 -2.13 12.20 7.18
C ASP A 50 -2.50 12.35 5.69
N MET A 51 -1.51 12.26 4.79
CA MET A 51 -1.67 12.43 3.34
C MET A 51 -2.31 13.76 2.92
N THR A 52 -2.22 14.81 3.74
CA THR A 52 -2.69 16.15 3.35
C THR A 52 -2.02 16.63 2.04
N PRO A 53 -2.68 17.49 1.24
CA PRO A 53 -2.09 18.00 0.01
C PRO A 53 -0.72 18.63 0.25
N GLY A 54 0.32 18.10 -0.41
CA GLY A 54 1.71 18.53 -0.24
C GLY A 54 2.53 17.69 0.75
N SER A 55 1.91 16.71 1.42
CA SER A 55 2.62 15.75 2.27
C SER A 55 3.65 14.95 1.49
N THR A 56 4.77 14.66 2.16
CA THR A 56 5.84 13.82 1.64
C THR A 56 5.46 12.35 1.68
N TYR A 57 6.07 11.55 0.82
CA TYR A 57 5.90 10.10 0.78
C TYR A 57 7.22 9.43 0.40
N VAL A 58 7.29 8.12 0.60
CA VAL A 58 8.42 7.28 0.20
C VAL A 58 8.00 6.39 -0.96
N GLU A 59 8.80 6.35 -2.03
CA GLU A 59 8.62 5.38 -3.12
C GLU A 59 9.58 4.21 -2.91
N CYS A 60 9.04 2.99 -2.86
CA CYS A 60 9.80 1.76 -2.80
C CYS A 60 9.66 0.98 -4.11
N ASP A 61 10.79 0.73 -4.78
CA ASP A 61 10.89 -0.09 -6.00
C ASP A 61 11.35 -1.51 -5.65
N ALA A 62 10.64 -2.16 -4.73
CA ALA A 62 10.90 -3.52 -4.25
C ALA A 62 9.63 -4.16 -3.64
N ASP A 63 9.40 -5.44 -3.94
CA ASP A 63 8.20 -6.22 -3.60
C ASP A 63 7.71 -6.01 -2.14
N GLU A 64 8.56 -6.33 -1.17
CA GLU A 64 8.31 -6.25 0.28
C GLU A 64 9.40 -5.39 0.94
N SER A 65 9.40 -4.09 0.64
CA SER A 65 10.48 -3.20 1.11
C SER A 65 10.29 -2.78 2.57
N LYS A 66 11.26 -3.12 3.42
CA LYS A 66 11.36 -2.63 4.81
C LYS A 66 11.56 -1.11 4.95
N SER A 67 11.75 -0.38 3.84
CA SER A 67 11.77 1.08 3.85
C SER A 67 10.39 1.74 3.67
N CYS A 68 9.35 0.95 3.39
CA CYS A 68 7.95 1.37 3.31
C CYS A 68 7.13 0.68 4.42
N SER A 69 5.83 0.44 4.21
CA SER A 69 4.92 -0.11 5.23
C SER A 69 5.41 -1.41 5.84
N ASP A 70 6.08 -2.28 5.08
CA ASP A 70 6.63 -3.56 5.57
C ASP A 70 7.74 -3.38 6.65
N GLY A 71 8.26 -2.16 6.80
CA GLY A 71 9.19 -1.77 7.87
C GLY A 71 8.53 -1.48 9.21
N ASN A 72 7.21 -1.29 9.24
CA ASN A 72 6.48 -1.03 10.47
C ASN A 72 6.47 -2.27 11.36
N LEU A 73 6.48 -2.04 12.68
CA LEU A 73 6.47 -3.12 13.65
C LEU A 73 5.06 -3.70 13.87
N LEU A 74 4.02 -2.88 13.74
CA LEU A 74 2.62 -3.23 14.00
C LEU A 74 1.67 -2.37 13.15
N ASP A 75 0.95 -3.02 12.22
CA ASP A 75 -0.02 -2.36 11.33
C ASP A 75 -1.41 -2.94 11.55
N LEU A 76 -2.13 -2.36 12.53
CA LEU A 76 -3.45 -2.85 12.97
C LEU A 76 -4.54 -1.78 12.88
N SER A 77 -4.28 -0.68 12.18
CA SER A 77 -5.14 0.50 12.14
C SER A 77 -6.19 0.39 11.04
N VAL A 78 -7.42 0.04 11.43
CA VAL A 78 -8.59 0.18 10.54
C VAL A 78 -8.86 1.65 10.22
N LYS A 79 -8.48 2.58 11.11
CA LYS A 79 -8.66 4.01 10.85
C LYS A 79 -7.81 4.45 9.66
N ASP A 80 -6.53 4.08 9.63
CA ASP A 80 -5.63 4.47 8.55
C ASP A 80 -6.04 3.82 7.22
N HIS A 81 -6.61 2.61 7.27
CA HIS A 81 -7.25 1.99 6.11
C HIS A 81 -8.40 2.82 5.52
N LEU A 82 -9.22 3.43 6.37
CA LEU A 82 -10.40 4.18 5.93
C LEU A 82 -10.08 5.61 5.47
N HIS A 83 -8.87 6.12 5.75
CA HIS A 83 -8.51 7.51 5.49
C HIS A 83 -7.37 7.60 4.49
N TYR A 84 -7.63 8.19 3.32
CA TYR A 84 -6.61 8.48 2.31
C TYR A 84 -6.73 9.92 1.87
N PHE A 85 -5.60 10.59 1.62
CA PHE A 85 -5.54 12.01 1.22
C PHE A 85 -6.27 12.97 2.17
N ASN A 86 -6.17 12.72 3.48
CA ASN A 86 -6.90 13.41 4.54
C ASN A 86 -8.43 13.40 4.36
N LYS A 87 -8.98 12.31 3.80
CA LYS A 87 -10.41 12.09 3.62
C LYS A 87 -10.79 10.72 4.15
N ASP A 88 -11.88 10.64 4.91
CA ASP A 88 -12.61 9.37 5.06
C ASP A 88 -13.15 8.99 3.68
N VAL A 89 -12.58 7.95 3.06
CA VAL A 89 -12.86 7.59 1.68
C VAL A 89 -14.33 7.17 1.50
N SER A 90 -14.88 6.44 2.48
CA SER A 90 -16.26 5.98 2.42
C SER A 90 -17.23 7.15 2.60
N GLY A 91 -16.98 8.01 3.59
CA GLY A 91 -17.75 9.23 3.82
C GLY A 91 -17.70 10.19 2.63
N TYR A 92 -16.51 10.38 2.04
CA TYR A 92 -16.29 11.20 0.85
C TYR A 92 -17.07 10.68 -0.36
N GLY A 93 -17.08 9.37 -0.58
CA GLY A 93 -17.89 8.75 -1.62
C GLY A 93 -19.40 8.92 -1.38
N ALA A 94 -19.86 8.68 -0.14
CA ALA A 94 -21.27 8.81 0.22
C ALA A 94 -21.81 10.24 0.09
N CYS A 95 -20.95 11.25 0.28
CA CYS A 95 -21.31 12.66 0.10
C CYS A 95 -21.22 13.15 -1.36
N GLY A 96 -20.97 12.25 -2.33
CA GLY A 96 -20.87 12.61 -3.75
C GLY A 96 -19.54 13.28 -4.12
N CYS A 97 -18.47 13.01 -3.38
CA CYS A 97 -17.13 13.54 -3.63
C CYS A 97 -17.00 15.07 -3.48
N THR A 98 -17.85 15.70 -2.67
CA THR A 98 -17.85 17.16 -2.48
C THR A 98 -17.57 17.63 -1.06
N CYS A 99 -17.56 16.72 -0.08
CA CYS A 99 -17.06 16.97 1.26
C CYS A 99 -15.54 16.68 1.34
#